data_AF-A0A088F0A8-F1
#
_entry.id   AF-A0A088F0A8-F1
#
_cell.length_a   1.000
_cell.length_b   1.000
_cell.length_c   1.000
_cell.angle_alpha   90.00
_cell.angle_beta   90.00
_cell.angle_gamma   90.00
#
_symmetry.space_group_name_H-M   'P 1'
#
loop_
_entity.id
_entity.type
_entity.pdbx_description
1 polymer ?
#
loop_
_entity_poly.entity_id
_entity_poly.type
_entity_poly.pdbx_seq_one_letter_code
_entity_poly.pdbx_strand_id
1 'polypeptide(L)'
;MTLLPEDINTRISQLFPSSTDRQRVIELLKSLWVTPLNVGADQLARSILVLSDGQLSEVEHIFLTHFSGDPRDIIIQAESKIGNPGYYFNQPFVDKK
;
A
#
# COMPACT_ATOMS: atom_id res chain seq x y z
N MET A 1 19.30 4.16 1.41
CA MET A 1 18.01 4.71 0.91
C MET A 1 17.16 3.52 0.48
N THR A 2 15.99 3.35 1.06
CA THR A 2 15.10 2.26 0.65
C THR A 2 14.28 2.70 -0.56
N LEU A 3 14.38 1.95 -1.66
CA LEU A 3 13.61 2.16 -2.87
C LEU A 3 12.35 1.30 -2.81
N LEU A 4 11.21 1.88 -3.19
CA LEU A 4 9.97 1.11 -3.37
C LEU A 4 10.09 0.24 -4.63
N PRO A 5 9.48 -0.95 -4.65
CA PRO A 5 9.28 -1.73 -5.87
C PRO A 5 8.66 -0.91 -7.00
N GLU A 6 9.01 -1.24 -8.24
CA GLU A 6 8.57 -0.51 -9.43
C GLU A 6 7.04 -0.54 -9.60
N ASP A 7 6.39 -1.68 -9.34
CA ASP A 7 4.93 -1.81 -9.43
C ASP A 7 4.21 -0.86 -8.47
N ILE A 8 4.75 -0.71 -7.26
CA ILE A 8 4.24 0.22 -6.24
C ILE A 8 4.43 1.67 -6.70
N ASN A 9 5.60 2.04 -7.22
CA ASN A 9 5.84 3.41 -7.73
C ASN A 9 4.94 3.75 -8.92
N THR A 10 4.77 2.81 -9.84
CA THR A 10 3.88 2.96 -11.00
C THR A 10 2.44 3.14 -10.52
N ARG A 11 2.00 2.32 -9.57
CA ARG A 11 0.64 2.41 -9.01
C ARG A 11 0.39 3.73 -8.28
N ILE A 12 1.35 4.22 -7.49
CA ILE A 12 1.27 5.55 -6.87
C ILE A 12 1.11 6.63 -7.93
N SER A 13 1.87 6.53 -9.03
CA SER A 13 1.82 7.51 -10.11
C SER A 13 0.49 7.53 -10.85
N GLN A 14 -0.19 6.38 -10.94
CA GLN A 14 -1.52 6.25 -11.53
C GLN A 14 -2.63 6.77 -10.60
N LEU A 15 -2.54 6.46 -9.31
CA LEU A 15 -3.61 6.73 -8.34
C LEU A 15 -3.61 8.18 -7.83
N PHE A 16 -2.43 8.80 -7.70
CA PHE A 16 -2.27 10.12 -7.08
C PHE A 16 -1.77 11.13 -8.13
N PRO A 17 -2.63 11.98 -8.70
CA PRO A 17 -2.20 12.94 -9.74
C PRO A 17 -1.32 14.08 -9.16
N SER A 18 -1.58 14.49 -7.93
CA SER A 18 -0.80 15.52 -7.22
C SER A 18 0.63 15.04 -6.96
N SER A 19 1.64 15.83 -7.34
CA SER A 19 3.04 15.50 -7.04
C SER A 19 3.32 15.55 -5.53
N THR A 20 2.67 16.46 -4.81
CA THR A 20 2.80 16.59 -3.36
C THR A 20 2.25 15.35 -2.66
N ASP A 21 1.06 14.90 -3.07
CA ASP A 21 0.41 13.73 -2.47
C ASP A 21 1.22 12.47 -2.78
N ARG A 22 1.71 12.32 -4.01
CA ARG A 22 2.63 11.22 -4.39
C ARG A 22 3.85 11.18 -3.48
N GLN A 23 4.50 12.32 -3.29
CA GLN A 23 5.69 12.39 -2.44
C GLN A 23 5.35 11.95 -1.00
N ARG A 24 4.22 12.41 -0.47
CA ARG A 24 3.76 12.03 0.87
C ARG A 24 3.46 10.54 0.99
N VAL A 25 2.75 9.96 0.01
CA VAL A 25 2.47 8.52 -0.04
C VAL A 25 3.76 7.72 -0.13
N ILE A 26 4.72 8.14 -0.96
CA ILE A 26 6.03 7.46 -1.09
C ILE A 26 6.77 7.46 0.25
N GLU A 27 6.77 8.56 0.97
CA GLU A 27 7.41 8.66 2.29
C GLU A 27 6.79 7.70 3.30
N LEU A 28 5.45 7.67 3.37
CA LEU A 28 4.72 6.77 4.26
C LEU A 28 5.01 5.30 3.90
N LEU A 29 4.89 4.92 2.63
CA LEU A 29 5.12 3.53 2.22
C LEU A 29 6.58 3.09 2.40
N LYS A 30 7.56 3.99 2.22
CA LYS A 30 8.98 3.67 2.50
C LYS A 30 9.22 3.33 3.96
N SER A 31 8.45 3.91 4.89
CA SER A 31 8.60 3.63 6.32
C SER A 31 8.28 2.17 6.68
N LEU A 32 7.52 1.46 5.84
CA LEU A 32 7.18 0.05 6.07
C LEU A 32 8.41 -0.87 6.08
N TRP A 33 9.47 -0.52 5.35
CA TRP A 33 10.70 -1.33 5.26
C TRP A 33 11.62 -1.22 6.49
N VAL A 34 11.35 -0.26 7.38
CA VAL A 34 12.10 -0.10 8.63
C VAL A 34 11.20 -0.31 9.85
N THR A 35 9.91 -0.59 9.63
CA THR A 35 8.95 -0.92 10.66
C THR A 35 9.00 -2.43 10.93
N PRO A 36 9.01 -2.89 12.19
CA PRO A 36 8.89 -4.31 12.50
C PRO A 36 7.48 -4.80 12.15
N LEU A 37 7.33 -5.45 11.00
CA LEU A 37 6.08 -6.01 10.51
C LEU A 37 6.07 -7.53 10.63
N ASN A 38 4.88 -8.10 10.85
CA ASN A 38 4.62 -9.54 10.80
C ASN A 38 4.25 -10.04 9.38
N VAL A 39 4.32 -9.15 8.38
CA VAL A 39 3.99 -9.39 6.96
C VAL A 39 5.04 -8.71 6.07
N GLY A 40 5.06 -9.03 4.77
CA GLY A 40 5.93 -8.37 3.82
C GLY A 40 5.57 -6.88 3.64
N ALA A 41 6.57 -5.99 3.70
CA ALA A 41 6.36 -4.56 3.53
C ALA A 41 5.75 -4.22 2.16
N ASP A 42 6.11 -4.97 1.12
CA ASP A 42 5.57 -4.85 -0.23
C ASP A 42 4.12 -5.33 -0.32
N GLN A 43 3.76 -6.45 0.33
CA GLN A 43 2.38 -6.93 0.43
C GLN A 43 1.48 -5.88 1.08
N LEU A 44 1.94 -5.30 2.19
CA LEU A 44 1.22 -4.28 2.92
C LEU A 44 1.10 -2.99 2.10
N ALA A 45 2.18 -2.55 1.44
CA ALA A 45 2.16 -1.37 0.59
C ALA A 45 1.14 -1.51 -0.56
N ARG A 46 1.11 -2.65 -1.25
CA ARG A 46 0.10 -2.93 -2.30
C ARG A 46 -1.32 -2.90 -1.73
N SER A 47 -1.52 -3.47 -0.55
CA SER A 47 -2.82 -3.50 0.12
C SER A 47 -3.32 -2.09 0.49
N ILE A 48 -2.44 -1.25 1.03
CA ILE A 48 -2.74 0.15 1.35
C ILE A 48 -3.13 0.93 0.09
N LEU A 49 -2.41 0.74 -1.02
CA LEU A 49 -2.75 1.38 -2.29
C LEU A 49 -4.12 0.95 -2.83
N VAL A 50 -4.50 -0.31 -2.64
CA VAL A 50 -5.83 -0.82 -3.00
C VAL A 50 -6.92 -0.22 -2.12
N LEU A 51 -6.73 -0.15 -0.81
CA LEU A 51 -7.73 0.39 0.10
C LEU A 51 -7.93 1.89 -0.10
N SER A 52 -6.84 2.64 -0.24
CA SER A 52 -6.87 4.10 -0.36
C SER A 52 -7.55 4.62 -1.63
N ASP A 53 -7.57 3.84 -2.72
CA ASP A 53 -8.22 4.24 -3.97
C ASP A 53 -7.80 5.64 -4.48
N GLY A 54 -6.51 5.98 -4.30
CA GLY A 54 -5.96 7.28 -4.68
C GLY A 54 -6.23 8.44 -3.72
N GLN A 55 -6.76 8.16 -2.53
CA GLN A 55 -7.01 9.17 -1.49
C GLN A 55 -5.88 9.19 -0.45
N LEU A 56 -5.16 10.31 -0.36
CA LEU A 56 -4.05 10.45 0.59
C LEU A 56 -4.53 10.32 2.05
N SER A 57 -5.72 10.86 2.35
CA SER A 57 -6.31 10.80 3.69
C SER A 57 -6.50 9.37 4.19
N GLU A 58 -6.84 8.43 3.30
CA GLU A 58 -6.99 7.02 3.66
C GLU A 58 -5.65 6.36 3.96
N VAL A 59 -4.61 6.69 3.17
CA VAL A 59 -3.24 6.23 3.48
C VAL A 59 -2.83 6.74 4.86
N GLU A 60 -2.99 8.04 5.11
CA GLU A 60 -2.63 8.64 6.40
C GLU A 60 -3.43 8.06 7.55
N HIS A 61 -4.72 7.79 7.36
CA HIS A 61 -5.57 7.16 8.35
C HIS A 61 -5.11 5.75 8.74
N ILE A 62 -4.74 4.93 7.75
CA ILE A 62 -4.22 3.57 8.01
C ILE A 62 -2.92 3.62 8.85
N PHE A 63 -2.03 4.56 8.55
CA PHE A 63 -0.80 4.73 9.34
C PHE A 63 -1.08 5.30 10.74
N LEU A 64 -1.99 6.27 10.85
CA LEU A 64 -2.37 6.89 12.13
C LEU A 64 -3.03 5.90 13.09
N THR A 65 -3.81 4.96 12.56
CA THR A 65 -4.47 3.90 13.35
C THR A 65 -3.54 2.72 13.64
N HIS A 66 -2.26 2.82 13.29
CA HIS A 66 -1.29 1.73 13.42
C HIS A 66 -1.81 0.41 12.81
N PHE A 67 -2.35 0.51 11.59
CA PHE A 67 -2.92 -0.64 10.86
C PHE A 67 -4.07 -1.32 11.61
N SER A 68 -4.81 -0.58 12.44
CA SER A 68 -5.85 -1.12 13.33
C SER A 68 -5.36 -2.23 14.29
N GLY A 69 -4.05 -2.25 14.57
CA GLY A 69 -3.42 -3.20 15.48
C GLY A 69 -2.69 -4.36 14.78
N ASP A 70 -3.14 -4.80 13.60
CA ASP A 70 -2.47 -5.87 12.84
C ASP A 70 -2.37 -5.51 11.34
N PRO A 71 -1.15 -5.35 10.80
CA PRO A 71 -0.92 -5.19 9.36
C PRO A 71 -1.58 -6.25 8.48
N ARG A 72 -1.75 -7.49 8.98
CA ARG A 72 -2.42 -8.56 8.23
C ARG A 72 -3.90 -8.24 7.96
N ASP A 73 -4.56 -7.51 8.86
CA ASP A 73 -5.97 -7.14 8.66
C ASP A 73 -6.13 -6.18 7.48
N ILE A 74 -5.16 -5.29 7.29
CA ILE A 74 -5.13 -4.39 6.11
C ILE A 74 -5.03 -5.21 4.82
N ILE A 75 -4.21 -6.26 4.81
CA ILE A 75 -4.10 -7.16 3.65
C ILE A 75 -5.44 -7.86 3.39
N ILE A 76 -6.05 -8.45 4.41
CA ILE A 76 -7.32 -9.17 4.27
C ILE A 76 -8.45 -8.24 3.80
N GLN A 77 -8.52 -7.02 4.34
CA GLN A 77 -9.49 -6.02 3.91
C GLN A 77 -9.29 -5.63 2.44
N ALA A 78 -8.04 -5.44 2.01
CA ALA A 78 -7.73 -5.14 0.62
C ALA A 78 -8.13 -6.28 -0.32
N GLU A 79 -7.90 -7.54 0.07
CA GLU A 79 -8.33 -8.71 -0.70
C GLU A 79 -9.85 -8.80 -0.83
N SER A 80 -10.56 -8.54 0.27
CA SER A 80 -12.02 -8.52 0.28
C SER A 80 -12.56 -7.44 -0.66
N LYS A 81 -11.89 -6.27 -0.74
CA LYS A 81 -12.27 -5.17 -1.64
C LYS A 81 -12.13 -5.56 -3.12
N ILE A 82 -11.10 -6.32 -3.48
CA ILE A 82 -10.85 -6.72 -4.89
C ILE A 82 -11.43 -8.09 -5.27
N GLY A 83 -12.05 -8.80 -4.32
CA GLY A 83 -12.67 -10.10 -4.56
C GLY A 83 -11.69 -11.23 -4.85
N ASN A 84 -10.45 -11.14 -4.34
CA ASN A 84 -9.41 -12.14 -4.58
C ASN A 84 -8.76 -12.63 -3.27
N PRO A 85 -9.49 -13.40 -2.44
CA PRO A 85 -9.01 -13.86 -1.14
C PRO A 85 -7.88 -14.90 -1.26
N GLY A 86 -6.90 -14.83 -0.37
CA GLY A 86 -5.82 -15.81 -0.24
C GLY A 86 -4.60 -15.59 -1.13
N TYR A 87 -4.55 -14.49 -1.89
CA TYR A 87 -3.43 -14.07 -2.73
C TYR A 87 -2.36 -13.26 -1.97
N TYR A 88 -2.75 -12.62 -0.87
CA TYR A 88 -1.97 -11.77 0.05
C TYR A 88 -1.07 -10.74 -0.63
N PHE A 89 -1.45 -10.27 -1.83
CA PHE A 89 -0.66 -9.32 -2.63
C PHE A 89 0.82 -9.73 -2.79
N ASN A 90 1.05 -11.04 -2.86
CA ASN A 90 2.38 -11.62 -3.10
C ASN A 90 2.94 -11.32 -4.49
N GLN A 91 2.07 -10.93 -5.42
CA GLN A 91 2.41 -10.64 -6.80
C GLN A 91 2.39 -9.12 -7.04
N PRO A 92 3.29 -8.60 -7.89
CA PRO A 92 3.24 -7.22 -8.35
C PRO A 92 1.91 -6.88 -9.02
N PHE A 93 1.55 -5.59 -9.05
CA PHE A 93 0.43 -5.14 -9.89
C PHE A 93 0.72 -5.48 -11.36
N VAL A 94 -0.16 -6.28 -11.95
CA VAL A 94 -0.17 -6.54 -13.39
C VAL A 94 -1.07 -5.50 -14.03
N ASP A 95 -0.49 -4.43 -14.53
CA ASP A 95 -1.25 -3.50 -15.36
C ASP A 95 -1.67 -4.22 -16.64
N LYS A 96 -2.99 -4.34 -16.86
CA LYS A 96 -3.51 -4.77 -18.16
C LYS A 96 -3.24 -3.61 -19.12
N LYS A 97 -2.28 -3.82 -20.03
CA LYS A 97 -2.08 -2.97 -21.21
C LYS A 97 -3.35 -2.89 -22.06
#